data_AF-A0A7X8XDI6-F1
#
_entry.id   AF-A0A7X8XDI6-F1
#
_cell.length_a   1.000
_cell.length_b   1.000
_cell.length_c   1.000
_cell.angle_alpha   90.00
_cell.angle_beta   90.00
_cell.angle_gamma   90.00
#
_symmetry.space_group_name_H-M   'P 1'
#
loop_
_entity.id
_entity.type
_entity.pdbx_description
1 polymer ?
#
loop_
_entity_poly.entity_id
_entity_poly.type
_entity_poly.pdbx_seq_one_letter_code
_entity_poly.pdbx_strand_id
1 'polypeptide(L)'
;MFVSCDRPAPPDYDESKSQALSKLCQLLRNEQHEQAIALLKSMEDAEQSLLLEMLSSHEKERLLLLQANDCLKNGRFDELSKLIEQAEKKGEASPELLEYRSAPQALQALQVFCSRMPWESPEDLENAMNWLKPYLPTLQQAPAFEEFWQQQLRQREVLYKKRFIQQQQDLLARIDHLLGDNQRPAAWNALESLWQLNPAHPIFSLLDHRQRRLKEDVDKSLQAPSLSAQVRELSLVLAWPGLNPRQQQQLLKYLTPSGDFPPQTLAASILAAESAESPELYAVALQRWMAHPENKTRFPWFLEKALSEIFFQPNQFNARCWRTPCPNLTDFFARINQIAVNINQAQQKETR
;
A
#
# COMPACT_ATOMS: atom_id res chain seq x y z
N MET A 1 12.69 115.26 -9.19
CA MET A 1 13.76 114.31 -9.56
C MET A 1 13.58 113.08 -8.69
N PHE A 2 13.05 111.99 -9.25
CA PHE A 2 13.04 110.69 -8.59
C PHE A 2 14.11 109.83 -9.23
N VAL A 3 15.06 109.36 -8.41
CA VAL A 3 16.10 108.42 -8.81
C VAL A 3 15.44 107.03 -8.86
N SER A 4 15.35 106.45 -10.06
CA SER A 4 14.95 105.06 -10.26
C SER A 4 16.06 104.14 -9.73
N CYS A 5 15.73 103.30 -8.74
CA CYS A 5 16.55 102.15 -8.41
C CYS A 5 16.32 101.08 -9.48
N ASP A 6 17.16 101.08 -10.51
CA ASP A 6 17.20 100.00 -11.51
C ASP A 6 17.83 98.75 -10.86
N ARG A 7 17.04 98.01 -10.07
CA ARG A 7 17.34 96.61 -9.79
C ARG A 7 16.83 95.79 -10.97
N PRO A 8 17.65 94.92 -11.59
CA PRO A 8 17.15 94.01 -12.62
C PRO A 8 16.02 93.18 -12.03
N ALA A 9 14.94 93.02 -12.79
CA ALA A 9 13.85 92.13 -12.44
C ALA A 9 14.43 90.73 -12.16
N PRO A 10 13.95 90.01 -11.13
CA PRO A 10 14.37 88.64 -10.90
C PRO A 10 14.14 87.82 -12.17
N PRO A 11 15.04 86.89 -12.51
CA PRO A 11 14.84 86.04 -13.68
C PRO A 11 13.51 85.28 -13.58
N ASP A 12 12.83 85.11 -14.71
CA ASP A 12 11.57 84.37 -14.78
C ASP A 12 11.77 82.95 -14.22
N TYR A 13 10.82 82.50 -13.40
CA TYR A 13 10.85 81.18 -12.81
C TYR A 13 10.68 80.11 -13.90
N ASP A 14 11.65 79.21 -14.02
CA ASP A 14 11.61 78.11 -14.97
C ASP A 14 10.59 77.04 -14.53
N GLU A 15 9.40 77.07 -15.14
CA GLU A 15 8.34 76.09 -14.88
C GLU A 15 8.66 74.67 -15.37
N SER A 16 9.69 74.48 -16.20
CA SER A 16 10.01 73.17 -16.78
C SER A 16 10.31 72.12 -15.70
N LYS A 17 11.00 72.52 -14.62
CA LYS A 17 11.29 71.65 -13.47
C LYS A 17 10.03 71.27 -12.69
N SER A 18 9.10 72.20 -12.48
CA SER A 18 7.86 71.92 -11.75
C SER A 18 6.93 71.00 -12.56
N GLN A 19 6.89 71.19 -13.88
CA GLN A 19 6.15 70.33 -14.80
C GLN A 19 6.74 68.92 -14.86
N ALA A 20 8.08 68.80 -14.91
CA ALA A 20 8.77 67.51 -14.89
C ALA A 20 8.51 66.74 -13.58
N LEU A 21 8.57 67.40 -12.42
CA LEU A 21 8.25 66.79 -11.13
C LEU A 21 6.77 66.39 -11.02
N SER A 22 5.85 67.21 -11.54
CA SER A 22 4.41 66.87 -11.59
C SER A 22 4.17 65.62 -12.44
N LYS A 23 4.83 65.54 -13.60
CA LYS A 23 4.79 64.38 -14.49
C LYS A 23 5.42 63.14 -13.84
N LEU A 24 6.55 63.29 -13.14
CA LEU A 24 7.16 62.21 -12.37
C LEU A 24 6.18 61.63 -11.34
N CYS A 25 5.52 62.49 -10.55
CA CYS A 25 4.53 62.07 -9.56
C CYS A 25 3.35 61.33 -10.20
N GLN A 26 2.91 61.73 -11.39
CA GLN A 26 1.87 61.01 -12.14
C GLN A 26 2.34 59.63 -12.60
N LEU A 27 3.56 59.53 -13.14
CA LEU A 27 4.15 58.26 -13.59
C LEU A 27 4.31 57.28 -12.41
N LEU A 28 4.77 57.76 -11.26
CA LEU A 28 4.91 56.93 -10.05
C LEU A 28 3.55 56.46 -9.51
N ARG A 29 2.54 57.34 -9.49
CA ARG A 29 1.15 56.97 -9.09
C ARG A 29 0.53 55.93 -10.01
N ASN A 30 0.89 55.94 -11.28
CA ASN A 30 0.39 55.01 -12.29
C ASN A 30 1.26 53.75 -12.42
N GLU A 31 2.21 53.52 -11.50
CA GLU A 31 3.17 52.40 -11.53
C GLU A 31 4.07 52.33 -12.79
N GLN A 32 4.22 53.43 -13.52
CA GLN A 32 5.03 53.55 -14.74
C GLN A 32 6.49 53.87 -14.39
N HIS A 33 7.14 52.97 -13.66
CA HIS A 33 8.46 53.19 -13.05
C HIS A 33 9.58 53.35 -14.09
N GLU A 34 9.58 52.59 -15.19
CA GLU A 34 10.56 52.74 -16.28
C GLU A 34 10.52 54.13 -16.91
N GLN A 35 9.31 54.67 -17.11
CA GLN A 35 9.11 56.01 -17.69
C GLN A 35 9.53 57.11 -16.69
N ALA A 36 9.29 56.89 -15.39
CA ALA A 36 9.75 57.80 -14.33
C ALA A 36 11.29 57.83 -14.24
N ILE A 37 11.95 56.68 -14.35
CA ILE A 37 13.41 56.57 -14.38
C ILE A 37 13.99 57.25 -15.62
N ALA A 38 13.38 57.05 -16.79
CA ALA A 38 13.82 57.71 -18.03
C ALA A 38 13.70 59.24 -17.94
N LEU A 39 12.62 59.73 -17.32
CA LEU A 39 12.40 61.16 -17.08
C LEU A 39 13.45 61.74 -16.13
N LEU A 40 13.79 61.06 -15.03
CA LEU A 40 14.86 61.48 -14.11
C LEU A 40 16.24 61.48 -14.76
N LYS A 41 16.56 60.50 -15.61
CA LYS A 41 17.83 60.46 -16.36
C LYS A 41 18.00 61.66 -17.29
N SER A 42 16.89 62.19 -17.80
CA SER A 42 16.90 63.35 -18.69
C SER A 42 17.04 64.70 -17.96
N MET A 43 16.88 64.71 -16.63
CA MET A 43 17.07 65.89 -15.80
C MET A 43 18.53 65.93 -15.32
N GLU A 44 19.33 66.86 -15.84
CA GLU A 44 20.75 67.06 -15.48
C GLU A 44 20.90 67.78 -14.12
N ASP A 45 20.27 67.27 -13.05
CA ASP A 45 20.32 67.87 -11.71
C ASP A 45 20.94 66.90 -10.69
N ALA A 46 22.02 67.34 -10.02
CA ALA A 46 22.76 66.52 -9.06
C ALA A 46 21.90 66.09 -7.85
N GLU A 47 20.90 66.91 -7.47
CA GLU A 47 19.97 66.63 -6.37
C GLU A 47 19.03 65.46 -6.66
N GLN A 48 18.86 65.08 -7.93
CA GLN A 48 17.98 63.98 -8.34
C GLN A 48 18.69 62.62 -8.45
N SER A 49 20.02 62.59 -8.29
CA SER A 49 20.84 61.38 -8.35
C SER A 49 20.40 60.33 -7.34
N LEU A 50 20.17 60.73 -6.08
CA LEU A 50 19.71 59.84 -5.01
C LEU A 50 18.31 59.26 -5.31
N LEU A 51 17.40 60.08 -5.83
CA LEU A 51 16.03 59.68 -6.13
C LEU A 51 16.00 58.69 -7.32
N LEU A 52 16.86 58.92 -8.30
CA LEU A 52 17.10 58.01 -9.41
C LEU A 52 17.70 56.68 -8.94
N GLU A 53 18.68 56.69 -8.04
CA GLU A 53 19.24 55.47 -7.46
C GLU A 53 18.17 54.66 -6.70
N MET A 54 17.38 55.31 -5.85
CA MET A 54 16.30 54.67 -5.10
C MET A 54 15.25 54.05 -6.03
N LEU A 55 14.77 54.79 -7.04
CA LEU A 55 13.78 54.28 -8.00
C LEU A 55 14.34 53.15 -8.86
N SER A 56 15.61 53.25 -9.26
CA SER A 56 16.30 52.19 -10.01
C SER A 56 16.43 50.92 -9.18
N SER A 57 16.76 51.04 -7.90
CA SER A 57 16.83 49.92 -6.96
C SER A 57 15.47 49.26 -6.77
N HIS A 58 14.42 50.05 -6.55
CA HIS A 58 13.06 49.56 -6.36
C HIS A 58 12.53 48.84 -7.60
N GLU A 59 12.76 49.37 -8.81
CA GLU A 59 12.32 48.72 -10.04
C GLU A 59 13.08 47.41 -10.31
N LYS A 60 14.38 47.36 -10.02
CA LYS A 60 15.16 46.12 -10.07
C LYS A 60 14.59 45.06 -9.12
N GLU A 61 14.29 45.45 -7.88
CA GLU A 61 13.68 44.56 -6.88
C GLU A 61 12.32 44.04 -7.36
N ARG A 62 11.45 44.92 -7.85
CA ARG A 62 10.14 44.56 -8.43
C ARG A 62 10.30 43.53 -9.56
N LEU A 63 11.23 43.75 -10.48
CA LEU A 63 11.49 42.84 -11.60
C LEU A 63 11.99 41.47 -11.12
N LEU A 64 12.88 41.43 -10.13
CA LEU A 64 13.36 40.18 -9.53
C LEU A 64 12.22 39.40 -8.86
N LEU A 65 11.33 40.08 -8.12
CA LEU A 65 10.15 39.46 -7.51
C LEU A 65 9.17 38.92 -8.56
N LEU A 66 8.95 39.65 -9.66
CA LEU A 66 8.12 39.17 -10.77
C LEU A 66 8.69 37.91 -11.42
N GLN A 67 10.00 37.87 -11.66
CA GLN A 67 10.69 36.70 -12.21
C GLN A 67 10.64 35.52 -11.23
N ALA A 68 10.83 35.76 -9.94
CA ALA A 68 10.72 34.73 -8.91
C ALA A 68 9.31 34.11 -8.89
N ASN A 69 8.27 34.95 -8.94
CA ASN A 69 6.88 34.50 -8.98
C ASN A 69 6.56 33.72 -10.27
N ASP A 70 7.09 34.13 -11.42
CA ASP A 70 6.96 33.39 -12.68
C ASP A 70 7.68 32.03 -12.64
N CYS A 71 8.83 31.94 -11.94
CA CYS A 71 9.50 30.65 -11.72
C CYS A 71 8.65 29.74 -10.82
N LEU A 72 8.08 30.26 -9.73
CA LEU A 72 7.20 29.51 -8.82
C LEU A 72 5.95 28.98 -9.54
N LYS A 73 5.24 29.84 -10.28
CA LYS A 73 4.02 29.46 -11.02
C LYS A 73 4.27 28.37 -12.04
N ASN A 74 5.41 28.41 -12.70
CA ASN A 74 5.78 27.45 -13.75
C ASN A 74 6.54 26.23 -13.20
N GLY A 75 6.71 26.11 -11.87
CA GLY A 75 7.40 24.98 -11.24
C GLY A 75 8.91 24.90 -11.54
N ARG A 76 9.54 26.01 -11.94
CA ARG A 76 10.97 26.08 -12.30
C ARG A 76 11.83 26.39 -11.07
N PHE A 77 11.87 25.45 -10.13
CA PHE A 77 12.54 25.64 -8.83
C PHE A 77 14.06 25.81 -8.96
N ASP A 78 14.70 25.12 -9.90
CA ASP A 78 16.14 25.27 -10.16
C ASP A 78 16.49 26.67 -10.69
N GLU A 79 15.63 27.25 -11.55
CA GLU A 79 15.79 28.61 -12.05
C GLU A 79 15.59 29.65 -10.95
N LEU A 80 14.58 29.44 -10.08
CA LEU A 80 14.35 30.27 -8.91
C LEU A 80 15.56 30.28 -7.95
N SER A 81 16.14 29.12 -7.68
CA SER A 81 17.34 29.02 -6.82
C SER A 81 18.51 29.81 -7.41
N LYS A 82 18.75 29.68 -8.71
CA LYS A 82 19.82 30.43 -9.41
C LYS A 82 19.56 31.93 -9.40
N LEU A 83 18.31 32.36 -9.57
CA LEU A 83 17.92 33.77 -9.52
C LEU A 83 18.23 34.38 -8.14
N ILE A 84 17.82 33.70 -7.07
CA ILE A 84 18.07 34.15 -5.69
C ILE A 84 19.59 34.21 -5.40
N GLU A 85 20.35 33.18 -5.76
CA GLU A 85 21.82 33.18 -5.57
C GLU A 85 22.51 34.31 -6.34
N GLN A 86 22.05 34.63 -7.55
CA GLN A 86 22.60 35.72 -8.34
C GLN A 86 22.26 37.09 -7.73
N ALA A 87 21.03 37.28 -7.25
CA ALA A 87 20.61 38.50 -6.56
C ALA A 87 21.40 38.70 -5.27
N GLU A 88 21.61 37.64 -4.48
CA GLU A 88 22.43 37.65 -3.26
C GLU A 88 23.87 38.07 -3.55
N LYS A 89 24.51 37.47 -4.57
CA LYS A 89 25.90 37.78 -4.95
C LYS A 89 26.09 39.23 -5.42
N LYS A 90 25.06 39.83 -6.00
CA LYS A 90 25.09 41.22 -6.48
C LYS A 90 24.71 42.25 -5.41
N GLY A 91 24.28 41.80 -4.22
CA GLY A 91 23.73 42.68 -3.20
C GLY A 91 22.38 43.29 -3.58
N GLU A 92 21.67 42.69 -4.53
CA GLU A 92 20.36 43.14 -5.04
C GLU A 92 19.21 42.33 -4.41
N ALA A 93 19.50 41.40 -3.50
CA ALA A 93 18.50 40.58 -2.82
C ALA A 93 17.77 41.39 -1.74
N SER A 94 16.48 41.61 -1.95
CA SER A 94 15.62 42.22 -0.94
C SER A 94 15.22 41.24 0.16
N PRO A 95 14.80 41.73 1.34
CA PRO A 95 14.31 40.88 2.43
C PRO A 95 13.20 39.92 1.96
N GLU A 96 12.26 40.40 1.14
CA GLU A 96 11.16 39.61 0.58
C GLU A 96 11.68 38.48 -0.32
N LEU A 97 12.70 38.74 -1.15
CA LEU A 97 13.31 37.72 -2.01
C LEU A 97 14.05 36.65 -1.19
N LEU A 98 14.65 37.05 -0.06
CA LEU A 98 15.37 36.15 0.84
C LEU A 98 14.44 35.21 1.63
N GLU A 99 13.16 35.57 1.83
CA GLU A 99 12.16 34.66 2.41
C GLU A 99 11.99 33.39 1.55
N TYR A 100 12.10 33.54 0.23
CA TYR A 100 12.01 32.42 -0.72
C TYR A 100 13.25 31.53 -0.75
N ARG A 101 14.36 31.88 -0.07
CA ARG A 101 15.64 31.15 -0.19
C ARG A 101 15.52 29.64 0.07
N SER A 102 14.67 29.23 1.00
CA SER A 102 14.46 27.82 1.36
C SER A 102 13.34 27.13 0.56
N ALA A 103 12.48 27.90 -0.11
CA ALA A 103 11.30 27.40 -0.81
C ALA A 103 11.63 26.51 -2.04
N PRO A 104 12.59 26.84 -2.92
CA PRO A 104 12.84 26.03 -4.11
C PRO A 104 13.22 24.58 -3.78
N GLN A 105 14.14 24.39 -2.83
CA GLN A 105 14.58 23.06 -2.42
C GLN A 105 13.45 22.26 -1.76
N ALA A 106 12.66 22.93 -0.91
CA ALA A 106 11.50 22.31 -0.27
C ALA A 106 10.42 21.89 -1.28
N LEU A 107 10.12 22.72 -2.27
CA LEU A 107 9.12 22.44 -3.30
C LEU A 107 9.60 21.37 -4.30
N GLN A 108 10.88 21.38 -4.66
CA GLN A 108 11.48 20.31 -5.46
C GLN A 108 11.41 18.98 -4.71
N ALA A 109 11.67 18.98 -3.40
CA ALA A 109 11.49 17.80 -2.58
C ALA A 109 10.03 17.32 -2.56
N LEU A 110 9.08 18.24 -2.38
CA LEU A 110 7.66 17.89 -2.46
C LEU A 110 7.26 17.31 -3.83
N GLN A 111 7.79 17.84 -4.93
CA GLN A 111 7.54 17.33 -6.28
C GLN A 111 8.05 15.89 -6.45
N VAL A 112 9.26 15.60 -5.97
CA VAL A 112 9.83 14.25 -6.00
C VAL A 112 8.99 13.30 -5.13
N PHE A 113 8.55 13.74 -3.95
CA PHE A 113 7.65 12.95 -3.12
C PHE A 113 6.35 12.61 -3.86
N CYS A 114 5.70 13.61 -4.47
CA CYS A 114 4.44 13.43 -5.17
C CYS A 114 4.55 12.53 -6.42
N SER A 115 5.71 12.55 -7.10
CA SER A 115 5.96 11.70 -8.27
C SER A 115 5.98 10.20 -7.98
N ARG A 116 6.17 9.81 -6.72
CA ARG A 116 6.24 8.40 -6.28
C ARG A 116 4.90 7.82 -5.86
N MET A 117 3.84 8.61 -5.83
CA MET A 117 2.51 8.14 -5.48
C MET A 117 1.89 7.34 -6.65
N PRO A 118 1.11 6.27 -6.40
CA PRO A 118 0.65 5.76 -5.10
C PRO A 118 1.67 4.84 -4.38
N TRP A 119 1.60 4.78 -3.05
CA TRP A 119 2.50 3.99 -2.21
C TRP A 119 2.09 2.52 -2.10
N GLU A 120 3.03 1.61 -2.30
CA GLU A 120 2.82 0.16 -2.19
C GLU A 120 3.03 -0.36 -0.77
N SER A 121 4.07 0.13 -0.08
CA SER A 121 4.45 -0.29 1.27
C SER A 121 4.41 0.86 2.29
N PRO A 122 4.17 0.56 3.58
CA PRO A 122 4.24 1.60 4.61
C PRO A 122 5.67 2.13 4.81
N GLU A 123 6.71 1.31 4.59
CA GLU A 123 8.12 1.71 4.69
C GLU A 123 8.51 2.71 3.62
N ASP A 124 8.05 2.54 2.38
CA ASP A 124 8.35 3.46 1.30
C ASP A 124 7.77 4.85 1.58
N LEU A 125 6.53 4.89 2.05
CA LEU A 125 5.89 6.13 2.49
C LEU A 125 6.62 6.73 3.69
N GLU A 126 6.98 5.94 4.70
CA GLU A 126 7.72 6.43 5.87
C GLU A 126 9.09 6.99 5.49
N ASN A 127 9.82 6.33 4.60
CA ASN A 127 11.11 6.81 4.08
C ASN A 127 10.94 8.11 3.30
N ALA A 128 9.92 8.20 2.45
CA ALA A 128 9.62 9.42 1.70
C ALA A 128 9.21 10.57 2.63
N MET A 129 8.42 10.30 3.68
CA MET A 129 8.08 11.27 4.71
C MET A 129 9.30 11.71 5.52
N ASN A 130 10.19 10.77 5.88
CA ASN A 130 11.44 11.06 6.56
C ASN A 130 12.35 11.97 5.73
N TRP A 131 12.36 11.79 4.41
CA TRP A 131 13.10 12.65 3.49
C TRP A 131 12.54 14.07 3.40
N LEU A 132 11.22 14.25 3.57
CA LEU A 132 10.57 15.57 3.63
C LEU A 132 10.75 16.30 4.98
N LYS A 133 11.09 15.59 6.07
CA LYS A 133 11.20 16.16 7.42
C LYS A 133 12.05 17.45 7.52
N PRO A 134 13.23 17.54 6.89
CA PRO A 134 14.06 18.75 6.95
C PRO A 134 13.37 20.00 6.36
N TYR A 135 12.43 19.81 5.43
CA TYR A 135 11.76 20.87 4.69
C TYR A 135 10.39 21.26 5.30
N LEU A 136 9.95 20.57 6.35
CA LEU A 136 8.66 20.84 7.00
C LEU A 136 8.48 22.29 7.45
N PRO A 137 9.48 22.97 8.06
CA PRO A 137 9.29 24.36 8.51
C PRO A 137 8.92 25.32 7.37
N THR A 138 9.44 25.06 6.16
CA THR A 138 9.14 25.86 4.96
C THR A 138 7.80 25.44 4.36
N LEU A 139 7.54 24.14 4.25
CA LEU A 139 6.31 23.63 3.61
C LEU A 139 5.05 23.89 4.45
N GLN A 140 5.14 23.84 5.77
CA GLN A 140 4.02 24.06 6.70
C GLN A 140 3.53 25.52 6.75
N GLN A 141 4.26 26.45 6.11
CA GLN A 141 3.76 27.82 5.92
C GLN A 141 2.52 27.84 5.02
N ALA A 142 2.34 26.82 4.16
CA ALA A 142 1.16 26.67 3.32
C ALA A 142 0.09 25.81 4.03
N PRO A 143 -1.15 26.31 4.24
CA PRO A 143 -2.20 25.55 4.90
C PRO A 143 -2.59 24.27 4.14
N ALA A 144 -2.52 24.30 2.81
CA ALA A 144 -2.77 23.12 1.97
C ALA A 144 -1.75 21.99 2.22
N PHE A 145 -0.52 22.31 2.62
CA PHE A 145 0.48 21.31 2.94
C PHE A 145 0.19 20.60 4.26
N GLU A 146 -0.35 21.30 5.25
CA GLU A 146 -0.73 20.69 6.53
C GLU A 146 -1.80 19.61 6.35
N GLU A 147 -2.84 19.90 5.56
CA GLU A 147 -3.88 18.93 5.21
C GLU A 147 -3.30 17.72 4.46
N PHE A 148 -2.44 17.98 3.46
CA PHE A 148 -1.73 16.94 2.72
C PHE A 148 -0.90 16.05 3.66
N TRP A 149 -0.15 16.64 4.59
CA TRP A 149 0.69 15.90 5.51
C TRP A 149 -0.12 14.99 6.44
N GLN A 150 -1.24 15.50 6.96
CA GLN A 150 -2.18 14.70 7.75
C GLN A 150 -2.80 13.55 6.94
N GLN A 151 -3.09 13.78 5.66
CA GLN A 151 -3.55 12.72 4.76
C GLN A 151 -2.48 11.64 4.58
N GLN A 152 -1.21 11.99 4.40
CA GLN A 152 -0.12 11.02 4.30
C GLN A 152 0.07 10.21 5.59
N LEU A 153 -0.04 10.85 6.76
CA LEU A 153 -0.01 10.15 8.06
C LEU A 153 -1.12 9.09 8.16
N ARG A 154 -2.36 9.45 7.79
CA ARG A 154 -3.50 8.52 7.78
C ARG A 154 -3.30 7.40 6.75
N GLN A 155 -2.78 7.73 5.57
CA GLN A 155 -2.48 6.73 4.54
C GLN A 155 -1.46 5.69 5.04
N ARG A 156 -0.44 6.14 5.77
CA ARG A 156 0.56 5.25 6.38
C ARG A 156 -0.08 4.26 7.35
N GLU A 157 -1.00 4.73 8.21
CA GLU A 157 -1.73 3.85 9.13
C GLU A 157 -2.59 2.82 8.39
N VAL A 158 -3.25 3.23 7.30
CA VAL A 158 -4.03 2.32 6.45
C VAL A 158 -3.15 1.23 5.84
N LEU A 159 -1.95 1.59 5.35
CA LEU A 159 -1.00 0.63 4.80
C LEU A 159 -0.49 -0.36 5.87
N TYR A 160 -0.17 0.11 7.07
CA TYR A 160 0.20 -0.79 8.18
C TYR A 160 -0.93 -1.75 8.54
N LYS A 161 -2.17 -1.26 8.64
CA LYS A 161 -3.35 -2.11 8.92
C LYS A 161 -3.55 -3.16 7.82
N LYS A 162 -3.44 -2.76 6.56
CA LYS A 162 -3.56 -3.67 5.42
C LYS A 162 -2.47 -4.76 5.44
N ARG A 163 -1.21 -4.37 5.66
CA ARG A 163 -0.10 -5.32 5.78
C ARG A 163 -0.28 -6.27 6.95
N PHE A 164 -0.70 -5.77 8.11
CA PHE A 164 -0.96 -6.58 9.29
C PHE A 164 -2.05 -7.64 9.05
N ILE A 165 -3.12 -7.26 8.35
CA ILE A 165 -4.18 -8.21 7.95
C ILE A 165 -3.65 -9.23 6.94
N GLN A 166 -2.89 -8.79 5.94
CA GLN A 166 -2.29 -9.67 4.94
C GLN A 166 -1.37 -10.71 5.60
N GLN A 167 -0.51 -10.30 6.53
CA GLN A 167 0.38 -11.22 7.25
C GLN A 167 -0.39 -12.29 8.04
N GLN A 168 -1.53 -11.94 8.63
CA GLN A 168 -2.40 -12.92 9.29
C GLN A 168 -2.99 -13.91 8.30
N GLN A 169 -3.47 -13.42 7.15
CA GLN A 169 -4.02 -14.27 6.09
C GLN A 169 -2.98 -15.22 5.50
N ASP A 170 -1.76 -14.73 5.27
CA ASP A 170 -0.64 -15.53 4.77
C ASP A 170 -0.28 -16.64 5.76
N LEU A 171 -0.29 -16.35 7.07
CA LEU A 171 -0.08 -17.37 8.11
C LEU A 171 -1.21 -18.40 8.15
N LEU A 172 -2.47 -17.99 8.01
CA LEU A 172 -3.61 -18.93 7.94
C LEU A 172 -3.54 -19.82 6.69
N ALA A 173 -3.19 -19.26 5.53
CA ALA A 173 -2.98 -20.00 4.30
C ALA A 173 -1.81 -21.00 4.44
N ARG A 174 -0.73 -20.59 5.10
CA ARG A 174 0.40 -21.49 5.42
C ARG A 174 -0.01 -22.61 6.36
N ILE A 175 -0.80 -22.33 7.40
CA ILE A 175 -1.34 -23.36 8.30
C ILE A 175 -2.20 -24.36 7.51
N ASP A 176 -3.10 -23.88 6.65
CA ASP A 176 -3.94 -24.74 5.79
C ASP A 176 -3.09 -25.67 4.92
N HIS A 177 -2.10 -25.10 4.22
CA HIS A 177 -1.22 -25.86 3.35
C HIS A 177 -0.42 -26.93 4.11
N LEU A 178 0.17 -26.57 5.27
CA LEU A 178 0.92 -27.50 6.10
C LEU A 178 0.04 -28.64 6.64
N LEU A 179 -1.21 -28.36 7.02
CA LEU A 179 -2.16 -29.39 7.42
C LEU A 179 -2.56 -30.27 6.23
N GLY A 180 -2.77 -29.67 5.07
CA GLY A 180 -3.07 -30.37 3.82
C GLY A 180 -1.95 -31.31 3.36
N ASP A 181 -0.70 -31.01 3.69
CA ASP A 181 0.47 -31.87 3.44
C ASP A 181 0.80 -32.80 4.61
N ASN A 182 -0.12 -32.95 5.57
CA ASN A 182 0.04 -33.77 6.78
C ASN A 182 1.23 -33.36 7.69
N GLN A 183 1.70 -32.12 7.61
CA GLN A 183 2.80 -31.57 8.41
C GLN A 183 2.29 -30.87 9.68
N ARG A 184 1.50 -31.57 10.51
CA ARG A 184 0.85 -30.97 11.70
C ARG A 184 1.81 -30.29 12.68
N PRO A 185 3.01 -30.83 13.00
CA PRO A 185 3.94 -30.14 13.89
C PRO A 185 4.37 -28.76 13.36
N ALA A 186 4.58 -28.66 12.04
CA ALA A 186 4.90 -27.39 11.40
C ALA A 186 3.71 -26.43 11.38
N ALA A 187 2.48 -26.94 11.22
CA ALA A 187 1.26 -26.14 11.30
C ALA A 187 1.07 -25.53 12.71
N TRP A 188 1.36 -26.27 13.78
CA TRP A 188 1.37 -25.73 15.15
C TRP A 188 2.43 -24.65 15.34
N ASN A 189 3.63 -24.80 14.77
CA ASN A 189 4.65 -23.74 14.82
C ASN A 189 4.24 -22.47 14.04
N ALA A 190 3.54 -22.63 12.91
CA ALA A 190 2.98 -21.50 12.18
C ALA A 190 1.87 -20.80 12.99
N LEU A 191 1.07 -21.56 13.76
CA LEU A 191 0.11 -21.00 14.71
C LEU A 191 0.80 -20.23 15.85
N GLU A 192 1.94 -20.68 16.35
CA GLU A 192 2.73 -19.92 17.34
C GLU A 192 3.23 -18.59 16.76
N SER A 193 3.62 -18.56 15.48
CA SER A 193 3.97 -17.32 14.79
C SER A 193 2.77 -16.38 14.68
N LEU A 194 1.57 -16.91 14.42
CA LEU A 194 0.34 -16.13 14.42
C LEU A 194 0.01 -15.59 15.82
N TRP A 195 0.31 -16.35 16.88
CA TRP A 195 0.11 -15.89 18.25
C TRP A 195 1.06 -14.75 18.60
N GLN A 196 2.33 -14.83 18.20
CA GLN A 196 3.30 -13.74 18.37
C GLN A 196 2.88 -12.47 17.61
N LEU A 197 2.29 -12.63 16.42
CA LEU A 197 1.81 -11.52 15.60
C LEU A 197 0.51 -10.89 16.16
N ASN A 198 -0.48 -11.71 16.50
CA ASN A 198 -1.78 -11.28 16.98
C ASN A 198 -2.37 -12.27 18.02
N PRO A 199 -2.06 -12.10 19.32
CA PRO A 199 -2.62 -12.94 20.39
C PRO A 199 -4.14 -12.89 20.48
N ALA A 200 -4.76 -11.81 20.00
CA ALA A 200 -6.20 -11.61 20.00
C ALA A 200 -6.92 -12.19 18.76
N HIS A 201 -6.19 -12.89 17.87
CA HIS A 201 -6.79 -13.47 16.67
C HIS A 201 -7.91 -14.46 17.03
N PRO A 202 -9.07 -14.45 16.33
CA PRO A 202 -10.23 -15.27 16.66
C PRO A 202 -9.95 -16.78 16.77
N ILE A 203 -8.94 -17.30 16.08
CA ILE A 203 -8.54 -18.72 16.17
C ILE A 203 -8.22 -19.15 17.62
N PHE A 204 -7.70 -18.24 18.43
CA PHE A 204 -7.33 -18.50 19.83
C PHE A 204 -8.52 -18.47 20.79
N SER A 205 -9.71 -18.15 20.31
CA SER A 205 -10.95 -18.41 21.05
C SER A 205 -11.32 -19.90 21.05
N LEU A 206 -10.88 -20.65 20.02
CA LEU A 206 -11.19 -22.07 19.84
C LEU A 206 -10.09 -23.00 20.36
N LEU A 207 -8.83 -22.57 20.23
CA LEU A 207 -7.66 -23.38 20.54
C LEU A 207 -6.95 -22.96 21.83
N ASP A 208 -6.53 -23.96 22.60
CA ASP A 208 -5.39 -23.84 23.49
C ASP A 208 -4.12 -24.18 22.70
N HIS A 209 -3.40 -23.16 22.24
CA HIS A 209 -2.19 -23.33 21.44
C HIS A 209 -1.05 -24.00 22.21
N ARG A 210 -0.98 -23.82 23.54
CA ARG A 210 0.09 -24.41 24.37
C ARG A 210 -0.14 -25.89 24.58
N GLN A 211 -1.38 -26.26 24.83
CA GLN A 211 -1.79 -27.64 25.06
C GLN A 211 -2.16 -28.38 23.76
N ARG A 212 -2.11 -27.68 22.62
CA ARG A 212 -2.38 -28.19 21.27
C ARG A 212 -3.72 -28.91 21.16
N ARG A 213 -4.77 -28.31 21.74
CA ARG A 213 -6.12 -28.90 21.82
C ARG A 213 -7.22 -27.84 21.69
N LEU A 214 -8.46 -28.28 21.50
CA LEU A 214 -9.63 -27.39 21.61
C LEU A 214 -9.82 -26.95 23.06
N LYS A 215 -10.38 -25.74 23.27
CA LYS A 215 -10.84 -25.29 24.59
C LYS A 215 -12.11 -26.02 25.03
N GLU A 216 -12.37 -26.03 26.33
CA GLU A 216 -13.45 -26.82 26.96
C GLU A 216 -14.86 -26.38 26.48
N ASP A 217 -15.08 -25.08 26.21
CA ASP A 217 -16.36 -24.52 25.72
C ASP A 217 -16.35 -24.20 24.21
N VAL A 218 -15.71 -25.03 23.39
CA VAL A 218 -15.52 -24.75 21.96
C VAL A 218 -16.83 -24.69 21.18
N ASP A 219 -17.85 -25.48 21.54
CA ASP A 219 -19.12 -25.56 20.81
C ASP A 219 -19.87 -24.22 20.75
N LYS A 220 -19.90 -23.46 21.85
CA LYS A 220 -20.51 -22.13 21.89
C LYS A 220 -19.76 -21.15 20.98
N SER A 221 -18.44 -21.28 20.96
CA SER A 221 -17.56 -20.41 20.18
C SER A 221 -17.62 -20.72 18.68
N LEU A 222 -17.83 -21.99 18.31
CA LEU A 222 -18.02 -22.42 16.91
C LEU A 222 -19.33 -21.90 16.30
N GLN A 223 -20.33 -21.65 17.14
CA GLN A 223 -21.62 -21.08 16.73
C GLN A 223 -21.59 -19.55 16.62
N ALA A 224 -20.48 -18.90 16.99
CA ALA A 224 -20.38 -17.45 16.91
C ALA A 224 -20.43 -16.97 15.45
N PRO A 225 -21.33 -16.04 15.09
CA PRO A 225 -21.49 -15.57 13.71
C PRO A 225 -20.32 -14.71 13.22
N SER A 226 -19.53 -14.15 14.14
CA SER A 226 -18.34 -13.34 13.84
C SER A 226 -17.13 -14.16 13.43
N LEU A 227 -17.17 -15.49 13.55
CA LEU A 227 -16.04 -16.36 13.32
C LEU A 227 -16.07 -16.90 11.89
N SER A 228 -15.01 -16.64 11.12
CA SER A 228 -14.95 -17.05 9.71
C SER A 228 -14.89 -18.57 9.57
N ALA A 229 -15.41 -19.09 8.45
CA ALA A 229 -15.40 -20.52 8.16
C ALA A 229 -13.97 -21.09 8.14
N GLN A 230 -13.03 -20.39 7.49
CA GLN A 230 -11.60 -20.73 7.52
C GLN A 230 -11.06 -20.92 8.94
N VAL A 231 -11.37 -20.01 9.87
CA VAL A 231 -10.86 -20.10 11.24
C VAL A 231 -11.47 -21.29 12.00
N ARG A 232 -12.77 -21.57 11.81
CA ARG A 232 -13.42 -22.77 12.37
C ARG A 232 -12.74 -24.03 11.86
N GLU A 233 -12.62 -24.13 10.55
CA GLU A 233 -12.08 -25.29 9.85
C GLU A 233 -10.65 -25.62 10.28
N LEU A 234 -9.75 -24.65 10.23
CA LEU A 234 -8.35 -24.86 10.64
C LEU A 234 -8.23 -25.24 12.11
N SER A 235 -9.04 -24.65 12.99
CA SER A 235 -9.03 -24.99 14.41
C SER A 235 -9.44 -26.44 14.66
N LEU A 236 -10.50 -26.88 13.99
CA LEU A 236 -10.99 -28.25 14.11
C LEU A 236 -9.99 -29.26 13.56
N VAL A 237 -9.40 -28.99 12.38
CA VAL A 237 -8.41 -29.89 11.76
C VAL A 237 -7.14 -29.99 12.61
N LEU A 238 -6.65 -28.87 13.18
CA LEU A 238 -5.47 -28.84 14.04
C LEU A 238 -5.60 -29.76 15.26
N ALA A 239 -6.76 -29.70 15.92
CA ALA A 239 -7.00 -30.45 17.15
C ALA A 239 -7.58 -31.86 16.91
N TRP A 240 -8.03 -32.16 15.69
CA TRP A 240 -8.74 -33.40 15.32
C TRP A 240 -8.16 -34.70 15.89
N PRO A 241 -6.82 -34.93 15.86
CA PRO A 241 -6.23 -36.17 16.32
C PRO A 241 -6.34 -36.39 17.84
N GLY A 242 -6.49 -35.31 18.62
CA GLY A 242 -6.63 -35.37 20.07
C GLY A 242 -8.08 -35.52 20.53
N LEU A 243 -9.05 -35.49 19.62
CA LEU A 243 -10.47 -35.61 19.91
C LEU A 243 -10.88 -37.07 20.03
N ASN A 244 -11.79 -37.37 20.95
CA ASN A 244 -12.39 -38.70 21.00
C ASN A 244 -13.43 -38.89 19.85
N PRO A 245 -13.78 -40.14 19.47
CA PRO A 245 -14.67 -40.39 18.34
C PRO A 245 -16.05 -39.72 18.45
N ARG A 246 -16.59 -39.59 19.68
CA ARG A 246 -17.88 -38.92 19.91
C ARG A 246 -17.79 -37.42 19.61
N GLN A 247 -16.71 -36.77 20.06
CA GLN A 247 -16.44 -35.36 19.78
C GLN A 247 -16.22 -35.14 18.28
N GLN A 248 -15.46 -36.02 17.61
CA GLN A 248 -15.25 -35.94 16.15
C GLN A 248 -16.59 -35.97 15.41
N GLN A 249 -17.47 -36.93 15.72
CA GLN A 249 -18.80 -37.01 15.11
C GLN A 249 -19.65 -35.75 15.37
N GLN A 250 -19.63 -35.22 16.59
CA GLN A 250 -20.39 -34.01 16.95
C GLN A 250 -19.89 -32.76 16.23
N LEU A 251 -18.58 -32.65 16.03
CA LEU A 251 -17.93 -31.46 15.47
C LEU A 251 -17.84 -31.49 13.94
N LEU A 252 -17.99 -32.66 13.32
CA LEU A 252 -17.94 -32.83 11.86
C LEU A 252 -18.96 -31.95 11.13
N LYS A 253 -20.14 -31.73 11.73
CA LYS A 253 -21.17 -30.81 11.22
C LYS A 253 -20.69 -29.37 10.99
N TYR A 254 -19.62 -28.94 11.66
CA TYR A 254 -19.05 -27.60 11.49
C TYR A 254 -17.99 -27.53 10.38
N LEU A 255 -17.49 -28.69 9.92
CA LEU A 255 -16.65 -28.79 8.73
C LEU A 255 -17.51 -28.88 7.46
N THR A 256 -18.71 -29.44 7.57
CA THR A 256 -19.69 -29.57 6.47
C THR A 256 -21.08 -29.11 6.92
N PRO A 257 -21.30 -27.81 7.14
CA PRO A 257 -22.58 -27.29 7.59
C PRO A 257 -23.61 -27.39 6.45
N SER A 258 -24.39 -28.47 6.44
CA SER A 258 -25.67 -28.65 5.72
C SER A 258 -25.77 -28.06 4.31
N GLY A 259 -25.48 -28.88 3.29
CA GLY A 259 -25.98 -28.71 1.92
C GLY A 259 -25.21 -27.72 1.03
N ASP A 260 -24.75 -28.23 -0.10
CA ASP A 260 -24.26 -27.53 -1.31
C ASP A 260 -22.89 -26.80 -1.28
N PHE A 261 -22.33 -26.45 -0.12
CA PHE A 261 -21.05 -25.74 -0.09
C PHE A 261 -19.90 -26.59 0.51
N PRO A 262 -18.83 -26.87 -0.26
CA PRO A 262 -17.69 -27.60 0.25
C PRO A 262 -16.88 -26.76 1.26
N PRO A 263 -16.08 -27.39 2.15
CA PRO A 263 -15.21 -26.68 3.09
C PRO A 263 -14.34 -25.62 2.40
N GLN A 264 -14.03 -24.51 3.05
CA GLN A 264 -13.25 -23.41 2.45
C GLN A 264 -11.74 -23.66 2.40
N THR A 265 -11.22 -24.52 3.27
CA THR A 265 -9.80 -24.83 3.38
C THR A 265 -9.48 -26.19 2.76
N LEU A 266 -8.24 -26.34 2.30
CA LEU A 266 -7.75 -27.61 1.77
C LEU A 266 -7.78 -28.70 2.85
N ALA A 267 -7.28 -28.38 4.04
CA ALA A 267 -7.16 -29.32 5.15
C ALA A 267 -8.53 -29.82 5.64
N ALA A 268 -9.54 -28.94 5.71
CA ALA A 268 -10.90 -29.37 6.05
C ALA A 268 -11.54 -30.17 4.92
N SER A 269 -11.25 -29.85 3.65
CA SER A 269 -11.74 -30.63 2.51
C SER A 269 -11.23 -32.07 2.57
N ILE A 270 -9.94 -32.26 2.86
CA ILE A 270 -9.31 -33.57 3.05
C ILE A 270 -9.98 -34.30 4.23
N LEU A 271 -10.08 -33.64 5.38
CA LEU A 271 -10.64 -34.25 6.57
C LEU A 271 -12.11 -34.66 6.41
N ALA A 272 -12.91 -33.82 5.75
CA ALA A 272 -14.30 -34.12 5.44
C ALA A 272 -14.42 -35.31 4.47
N ALA A 273 -13.55 -35.38 3.45
CA ALA A 273 -13.51 -36.50 2.52
C ALA A 273 -13.14 -37.82 3.23
N GLU A 274 -12.14 -37.79 4.11
CA GLU A 274 -11.73 -38.95 4.90
C GLU A 274 -12.80 -39.41 5.89
N SER A 275 -13.56 -38.47 6.47
CA SER A 275 -14.55 -38.79 7.51
C SER A 275 -15.90 -39.23 6.95
N ALA A 276 -16.27 -38.75 5.76
CA ALA A 276 -17.52 -39.10 5.08
C ALA A 276 -17.35 -40.17 3.99
N GLU A 277 -16.11 -40.53 3.65
CA GLU A 277 -15.75 -41.49 2.59
C GLU A 277 -16.43 -41.17 1.24
N SER A 278 -16.66 -39.88 0.95
CA SER A 278 -17.40 -39.42 -0.23
C SER A 278 -16.47 -39.12 -1.42
N PRO A 279 -16.68 -39.75 -2.60
CA PRO A 279 -15.89 -39.49 -3.80
C PRO A 279 -15.94 -38.02 -4.26
N GLU A 280 -17.09 -37.36 -4.07
CA GLU A 280 -17.27 -35.95 -4.44
C GLU A 280 -16.38 -35.03 -3.60
N LEU A 281 -16.29 -35.29 -2.30
CA LEU A 281 -15.42 -34.53 -1.39
C LEU A 281 -13.93 -34.77 -1.68
N TYR A 282 -13.56 -36.01 -2.05
CA TYR A 282 -12.20 -36.32 -2.49
C TYR A 282 -11.83 -35.57 -3.78
N ALA A 283 -12.76 -35.44 -4.74
CA ALA A 283 -12.53 -34.68 -5.96
C ALA A 283 -12.29 -33.19 -5.66
N VAL A 284 -13.08 -32.59 -4.75
CA VAL A 284 -12.90 -31.20 -4.31
C VAL A 284 -11.56 -31.02 -3.59
N ALA A 285 -11.20 -31.92 -2.69
CA ALA A 285 -9.91 -31.90 -2.00
C ALA A 285 -8.74 -32.01 -2.98
N LEU A 286 -8.83 -32.90 -3.97
CA LEU A 286 -7.82 -33.08 -5.01
C LEU A 286 -7.65 -31.83 -5.87
N GLN A 287 -8.75 -31.23 -6.33
CA GLN A 287 -8.71 -29.99 -7.13
C GLN A 287 -7.98 -28.87 -6.38
N ARG A 288 -8.29 -28.69 -5.10
CA ARG A 288 -7.64 -27.68 -4.24
C ARG A 288 -6.17 -28.00 -4.00
N TRP A 289 -5.84 -29.26 -3.76
CA TRP A 289 -4.47 -29.68 -3.57
C TRP A 289 -3.61 -29.44 -4.82
N MET A 290 -4.16 -29.73 -6.01
CA MET A 290 -3.51 -29.51 -7.31
C MET A 290 -3.43 -28.03 -7.75
N ALA A 291 -4.20 -27.13 -7.11
CA ALA A 291 -4.09 -25.69 -7.34
C ALA A 291 -2.71 -25.16 -6.94
N HIS A 292 -2.02 -25.85 -6.02
CA HIS A 292 -0.63 -25.55 -5.68
C HIS A 292 0.32 -26.12 -6.74
N PRO A 293 1.18 -25.29 -7.36
CA PRO A 293 2.06 -25.73 -8.45
C PRO A 293 2.97 -26.91 -8.07
N GLU A 294 3.47 -26.94 -6.83
CA GLU A 294 4.38 -27.96 -6.31
C GLU A 294 3.75 -29.35 -6.21
N ASN A 295 2.42 -29.41 -6.17
CA ASN A 295 1.67 -30.64 -5.95
C ASN A 295 1.31 -31.36 -7.26
N LYS A 296 1.41 -30.68 -8.42
CA LYS A 296 1.03 -31.24 -9.72
C LYS A 296 1.78 -32.51 -10.11
N THR A 297 3.00 -32.70 -9.59
CA THR A 297 3.85 -33.87 -9.89
C THR A 297 3.95 -34.86 -8.73
N ARG A 298 3.24 -34.61 -7.61
CA ARG A 298 3.27 -35.46 -6.42
C ARG A 298 2.02 -36.34 -6.37
N PHE A 299 2.12 -37.47 -5.68
CA PHE A 299 0.94 -38.29 -5.39
C PHE A 299 0.23 -37.73 -4.14
N PRO A 300 -1.10 -37.49 -4.17
CA PRO A 300 -1.83 -36.99 -3.01
C PRO A 300 -1.94 -38.06 -1.92
N TRP A 301 -1.30 -37.83 -0.76
CA TRP A 301 -1.21 -38.83 0.32
C TRP A 301 -2.59 -39.26 0.86
N PHE A 302 -3.57 -38.36 0.91
CA PHE A 302 -4.90 -38.63 1.44
C PHE A 302 -5.74 -39.55 0.53
N LEU A 303 -5.33 -39.74 -0.73
CA LEU A 303 -5.97 -40.72 -1.62
C LEU A 303 -5.43 -42.12 -1.43
N GLU A 304 -4.29 -42.31 -0.76
CA GLU A 304 -3.70 -43.63 -0.57
C GLU A 304 -4.66 -44.56 0.19
N LYS A 305 -5.28 -44.06 1.26
CA LYS A 305 -6.26 -44.80 2.05
C LYS A 305 -7.50 -45.17 1.22
N ALA A 306 -8.10 -44.18 0.55
CA ALA A 306 -9.29 -44.39 -0.29
C ALA A 306 -9.03 -45.40 -1.43
N LEU A 307 -7.88 -45.31 -2.10
CA LEU A 307 -7.51 -46.27 -3.14
C LEU A 307 -7.17 -47.64 -2.54
N SER A 308 -6.54 -47.71 -1.37
CA SER A 308 -6.22 -48.99 -0.74
C SER A 308 -7.48 -49.82 -0.45
N GLU A 309 -8.55 -49.20 0.05
CA GLU A 309 -9.81 -49.89 0.37
C GLU A 309 -10.57 -50.36 -0.89
N ILE A 310 -10.49 -49.60 -1.98
CA ILE A 310 -11.14 -49.94 -3.27
C ILE A 310 -10.35 -51.02 -4.03
N PHE A 311 -9.01 -50.93 -4.03
CA PHE A 311 -8.15 -51.80 -4.84
C PHE A 311 -7.61 -53.03 -4.10
N PHE A 312 -7.56 -53.03 -2.77
CA PHE A 312 -6.97 -54.10 -1.97
C PHE A 312 -8.02 -54.77 -1.08
N GLN A 313 -8.96 -55.50 -1.68
CA GLN A 313 -9.80 -56.40 -0.90
C GLN A 313 -8.98 -57.59 -0.37
N PRO A 314 -9.09 -57.96 0.92
CA PRO A 314 -8.32 -59.05 1.53
C PRO A 314 -8.50 -60.39 0.81
N ASN A 315 -9.64 -60.61 0.15
CA ASN A 315 -9.95 -61.86 -0.53
C ASN A 315 -9.32 -61.97 -1.94
N GLN A 316 -8.75 -60.91 -2.51
CA GLN A 316 -8.18 -60.94 -3.87
C GLN A 316 -6.68 -61.29 -3.90
N PHE A 317 -6.00 -61.36 -2.75
CA PHE A 317 -4.57 -61.71 -2.65
C PHE A 317 -4.28 -63.21 -2.43
N ASN A 318 -5.30 -64.06 -2.39
CA ASN A 318 -5.11 -65.51 -2.27
C ASN A 318 -4.83 -66.23 -3.61
N ALA A 319 -4.79 -65.51 -4.73
CA ALA A 319 -4.34 -66.07 -6.00
C ALA A 319 -2.80 -66.10 -6.02
N ARG A 320 -2.22 -67.32 -5.98
CA ARG A 320 -0.77 -67.60 -5.99
C ARG A 320 0.04 -66.95 -7.14
N CYS A 321 -0.61 -66.34 -8.12
CA CYS A 321 0.04 -65.68 -9.26
C CYS A 321 0.49 -64.23 -9.00
N TRP A 322 0.17 -63.62 -7.87
CA TRP A 322 0.47 -62.20 -7.59
C TRP A 322 1.76 -61.93 -6.81
N ARG A 323 2.62 -62.95 -6.66
CA ARG A 323 3.95 -62.78 -6.05
C ARG A 323 4.98 -62.37 -7.12
N THR A 324 4.83 -61.17 -7.67
CA THR A 324 5.92 -60.48 -8.36
C THR A 324 6.28 -59.23 -7.57
N PRO A 325 7.57 -58.98 -7.28
CA PRO A 325 7.98 -57.81 -6.51
C PRO A 325 7.81 -56.60 -7.42
N CYS A 326 7.06 -55.60 -6.96
CA CYS A 326 6.72 -54.35 -7.64
C CYS A 326 5.54 -54.47 -8.64
N PRO A 327 4.32 -54.02 -8.28
CA PRO A 327 3.29 -53.78 -9.27
C PRO A 327 3.75 -52.62 -10.14
N ASN A 328 4.00 -52.87 -11.42
CA ASN A 328 4.28 -51.80 -12.37
C ASN A 328 3.00 -50.99 -12.60
N LEU A 329 3.11 -49.68 -12.86
CA LEU A 329 2.00 -48.75 -13.15
C LEU A 329 0.92 -49.32 -14.10
N THR A 330 1.32 -50.22 -15.01
CA THR A 330 0.44 -50.98 -15.91
C THR A 330 -0.62 -51.82 -15.20
N ASP A 331 -0.32 -52.41 -14.03
CA ASP A 331 -1.27 -53.22 -13.26
C ASP A 331 -2.35 -52.35 -12.61
N PHE A 332 -1.99 -51.12 -12.24
CA PHE A 332 -2.94 -50.15 -11.67
C PHE A 332 -3.95 -49.69 -12.73
N PHE A 333 -3.48 -49.33 -13.93
CA PHE A 333 -4.36 -48.94 -15.04
C PHE A 333 -5.19 -50.11 -15.57
N ALA A 334 -4.64 -51.33 -15.62
CA ALA A 334 -5.39 -52.52 -15.98
C ALA A 334 -6.54 -52.79 -14.99
N ARG A 335 -6.31 -52.55 -13.69
CA ARG A 335 -7.32 -52.71 -12.64
C ARG A 335 -8.36 -51.60 -12.65
N ILE A 336 -7.97 -50.34 -12.93
CA ILE A 336 -8.91 -49.23 -13.17
C ILE A 336 -9.83 -49.57 -14.36
N ASN A 337 -9.27 -50.07 -15.47
CA ASN A 337 -10.06 -50.49 -16.63
C ASN A 337 -10.99 -51.66 -16.31
N GLN A 338 -10.53 -52.66 -15.54
CA GLN A 338 -11.38 -53.78 -15.13
C GLN A 338 -12.55 -53.34 -14.24
N ILE A 339 -12.31 -52.44 -13.29
CA ILE A 339 -13.35 -51.89 -12.42
C ILE A 339 -14.34 -51.05 -13.24
N ALA A 340 -13.85 -50.19 -14.13
CA ALA A 340 -14.71 -49.39 -15.00
C ALA A 340 -15.59 -50.25 -15.92
N VAL A 341 -15.05 -51.33 -16.49
CA VAL A 341 -15.80 -52.29 -17.29
C VAL A 341 -16.85 -53.02 -16.46
N ASN A 342 -16.53 -53.44 -15.24
CA ASN A 342 -17.45 -54.15 -14.36
C ASN A 342 -18.59 -53.25 -13.85
N ILE A 343 -18.32 -51.98 -13.53
CA ILE A 343 -19.35 -50.99 -13.13
C ILE A 343 -20.31 -50.73 -14.30
N ASN A 344 -19.79 -50.55 -15.52
CA ASN A 344 -20.62 -50.36 -16.71
C ASN A 344 -21.47 -51.59 -17.05
N GLN A 345 -20.96 -52.81 -16.78
CA GLN A 345 -21.72 -54.05 -16.95
C GLN A 345 -22.80 -54.25 -15.87
N ALA A 346 -22.59 -53.75 -14.66
CA ALA A 346 -23.60 -53.77 -13.60
C ALA A 346 -24.76 -52.82 -13.91
N GLN A 347 -24.48 -51.60 -14.39
CA GLN A 347 -25.51 -50.64 -14.82
C GLN A 347 -26.34 -51.17 -16.00
N GLN A 348 -25.75 -51.90 -16.95
CA GLN A 348 -26.49 -52.52 -18.05
C GLN A 348 -27.43 -53.66 -17.63
N LYS A 349 -27.22 -54.26 -16.45
CA LYS A 349 -28.12 -55.29 -15.89
C LYS A 349 -29.30 -54.70 -15.13
N GLU A 350 -29.20 -53.48 -14.61
CA GLU A 350 -30.29 -52.79 -13.92
C GLU A 350 -31.26 -52.08 -14.87
N THR A 351 -30.86 -51.83 -16.13
CA THR A 351 -31.71 -51.23 -17.18
C THR A 351 -32.37 -52.25 -18.12
N ARG A 352 -32.45 -53.53 -17.73
CA ARG A 352 -33.11 -54.58 -18.52
C ARG A 352 -34.29 -55.20 -17.80
#